data_AF-A0A440AQR1-F1
#
_entry.id   AF-A0A440AQR1-F1
#
_cell.length_a   1.000
_cell.length_b   1.000
_cell.length_c   1.000
_cell.angle_alpha   90.00
_cell.angle_beta   90.00
_cell.angle_gamma   90.00
#
_symmetry.space_group_name_H-M   'P 1'
#
loop_
_entity.id
_entity.type
_entity.pdbx_description
1 polymer ?
#
loop_
_entity_poly.entity_id
_entity_poly.type
_entity_poly.pdbx_seq_one_letter_code
_entity_poly.pdbx_strand_id
1 'polypeptide(L)'
;LALETFAAGAGLSLGAALDNFSARAKSIESLGLPAAKIRYDAAFGRPLDYYTGLVFEIAAENGDRPLAGGGRYDRLLTLLGAKTPIPGVGFSVWLDRIEALREKAQ
;
A
#
# COMPACT_ATOMS: atom_id res chain seq x y z
N LEU A 1 -12.72 14.72 -3.18
CA LEU A 1 -14.18 14.95 -3.37
C LEU A 1 -15.06 13.96 -2.60
N ALA A 2 -15.36 12.74 -3.06
CA ALA A 2 -16.31 11.86 -2.34
C ALA A 2 -15.91 11.55 -0.88
N LEU A 3 -14.64 11.19 -0.64
CA LEU A 3 -14.12 10.92 0.71
C LEU A 3 -14.01 12.18 1.59
N GLU A 4 -13.73 13.33 0.99
CA GLU A 4 -13.71 14.62 1.71
C GLU A 4 -15.11 15.03 2.14
N THR A 5 -16.10 14.88 1.25
CA THR A 5 -17.51 15.12 1.56
C THR A 5 -18.00 14.19 2.67
N PHE A 6 -17.64 12.90 2.60
CA PHE A 6 -17.94 11.95 3.67
C PHE A 6 -17.32 12.37 5.00
N ALA A 7 -16.02 12.72 5.01
CA ALA A 7 -15.32 13.13 6.23
C ALA A 7 -15.96 14.38 6.84
N ALA A 8 -16.29 15.39 6.02
CA ALA A 8 -16.97 16.60 6.46
C ALA A 8 -18.36 16.30 7.03
N GLY A 9 -19.16 15.48 6.34
CA GLY A 9 -20.51 15.10 6.79
C GLY A 9 -20.51 14.25 8.07
N ALA A 10 -19.45 13.46 8.29
CA ALA A 10 -19.26 12.65 9.49
C ALA A 10 -18.53 13.39 10.63
N GLY A 11 -18.09 14.64 10.43
CA GLY A 11 -17.30 15.39 11.40
C GLY A 11 -15.91 14.79 11.68
N LEU A 12 -15.35 14.02 10.73
CA LEU A 12 -14.05 13.36 10.85
C LEU A 12 -12.92 14.25 10.35
N SER A 13 -11.86 14.40 11.15
CA SER A 13 -10.64 15.08 10.72
C SER A 13 -9.66 14.08 10.09
N LEU A 14 -9.73 13.95 8.76
CA LEU A 14 -8.85 13.05 7.99
C LEU A 14 -7.78 13.79 7.16
N GLY A 15 -7.69 15.11 7.26
CA GLY A 15 -6.91 16.04 6.41
C GLY A 15 -5.71 15.44 5.67
N ALA A 16 -4.55 15.38 6.31
CA ALA A 16 -3.31 14.92 5.68
C ALA A 16 -3.39 13.47 5.14
N ALA A 17 -4.22 12.60 5.73
CA ALA A 17 -4.41 11.24 5.22
C ALA A 17 -5.17 11.24 3.90
N LEU A 18 -6.22 12.07 3.77
CA LEU A 18 -6.95 12.25 2.50
C LEU A 18 -6.09 12.95 1.44
N ASP A 19 -5.26 13.92 1.84
CA ASP A 19 -4.34 14.59 0.91
C ASP A 19 -3.33 13.57 0.34
N ASN A 20 -2.71 12.78 1.22
CA ASN A 20 -1.76 11.75 0.83
C ASN A 20 -2.40 10.64 -0.02
N PHE A 21 -3.63 10.26 0.30
CA PHE A 21 -4.40 9.29 -0.49
C PHE A 21 -4.71 9.85 -1.88
N SER A 22 -5.23 11.07 -1.95
CA SER A 22 -5.61 11.73 -3.21
C SER A 22 -4.41 11.98 -4.11
N ALA A 23 -3.29 12.43 -3.55
CA ALA A 23 -2.04 12.59 -4.28
C ALA A 23 -1.59 11.26 -4.91
N ARG A 24 -1.65 10.17 -4.15
CA ARG A 24 -1.27 8.83 -4.63
C ARG A 24 -2.20 8.30 -5.71
N ALA A 25 -3.51 8.47 -5.56
CA ALA A 25 -4.49 8.07 -6.56
C ALA A 25 -4.23 8.79 -7.91
N LYS A 26 -3.98 10.10 -7.87
CA LYS A 26 -3.60 10.89 -9.06
C LYS A 26 -2.29 10.40 -9.68
N SER A 27 -1.28 10.08 -8.86
CA SER A 27 -0.01 9.54 -9.38
C SER A 27 -0.21 8.19 -10.08
N ILE A 28 -0.99 7.28 -9.49
CA ILE A 28 -1.32 5.99 -10.08
C ILE A 28 -2.03 6.16 -11.43
N GLU A 29 -3.01 7.06 -11.49
CA GLU A 29 -3.73 7.40 -12.74
C GLU A 29 -2.77 7.96 -13.79
N SER A 30 -1.88 8.88 -13.41
CA SER A 30 -0.89 9.47 -14.33
C SER A 30 0.11 8.47 -14.91
N LEU A 31 0.34 7.35 -14.22
CA LEU A 31 1.19 6.24 -14.69
C LEU A 31 0.45 5.29 -15.64
N GLY A 32 -0.85 5.51 -15.92
CA GLY A 32 -1.65 4.67 -16.81
C GLY A 32 -1.99 3.30 -16.22
N LEU A 33 -1.90 3.13 -14.90
CA LEU A 33 -2.25 1.86 -14.26
C LEU A 33 -3.77 1.68 -14.27
N PRO A 34 -4.29 0.49 -14.66
CA PRO A 34 -5.72 0.26 -14.74
C PRO A 34 -6.34 0.26 -13.35
N ALA A 35 -7.14 1.29 -13.03
CA ALA A 35 -7.80 1.43 -11.73
C ALA A 35 -8.65 0.21 -11.36
N ALA A 36 -9.23 -0.49 -12.34
CA ALA A 36 -10.00 -1.72 -12.13
C ALA A 36 -9.18 -2.89 -11.55
N LYS A 37 -7.85 -2.85 -11.65
CA LYS A 37 -6.94 -3.85 -11.05
C LYS A 37 -6.42 -3.43 -9.68
N ILE A 38 -6.84 -2.27 -9.17
CA ILE A 38 -6.39 -1.72 -7.89
C ILE A 38 -7.58 -1.64 -6.95
N ARG A 39 -7.50 -2.39 -5.85
CA ARG A 39 -8.52 -2.38 -4.80
C ARG A 39 -7.98 -1.62 -3.59
N TYR A 40 -8.72 -0.60 -3.15
CA TYR A 40 -8.48 0.04 -1.86
C TYR A 40 -9.20 -0.72 -0.75
N ASP A 41 -8.57 -0.84 0.41
CA ASP A 41 -9.10 -1.52 1.58
C ASP A 41 -8.68 -0.77 2.85
N ALA A 42 -9.65 -0.21 3.57
CA ALA A 42 -9.40 0.55 4.79
C ALA A 42 -9.08 -0.35 6.00
N ALA A 43 -9.47 -1.63 5.95
CA ALA A 43 -9.17 -2.62 6.99
C ALA A 43 -7.84 -3.34 6.74
N PHE A 44 -7.19 -3.06 5.61
CA PHE A 44 -5.92 -3.65 5.25
C PHE A 44 -4.77 -3.01 6.04
N GLY A 45 -4.35 -3.70 7.08
CA GLY A 45 -3.16 -3.40 7.87
C GLY A 45 -2.35 -4.67 8.08
N ARG A 46 -1.04 -4.54 8.25
CA ARG A 46 -0.19 -5.67 8.67
C ARG A 46 -0.07 -5.68 10.20
N PRO A 47 0.15 -6.84 10.82
CA PRO A 47 0.38 -6.93 12.28
C PRO A 47 1.60 -6.13 12.77
N LEU A 48 2.51 -5.78 11.85
CA LEU A 48 3.76 -5.08 12.14
C LEU A 48 3.57 -3.56 12.06
N ASP A 49 3.69 -2.90 13.20
CA ASP A 49 3.50 -1.44 13.40
C ASP A 49 4.68 -0.56 12.89
N TYR A 50 5.52 -1.10 11.98
CA TYR A 50 6.62 -0.32 11.41
C TYR A 50 6.23 0.48 10.17
N TYR A 51 5.09 0.16 9.54
CA TYR A 51 4.59 0.93 8.40
C TYR A 51 3.99 2.26 8.85
N THR A 52 4.29 3.33 8.12
CA THR A 52 3.91 4.71 8.47
C THR A 52 3.14 5.41 7.36
N GLY A 53 2.78 4.70 6.30
CA GLY A 53 2.10 5.26 5.15
C GLY A 53 1.43 4.17 4.31
N LEU A 54 1.59 4.24 2.98
CA LEU A 54 1.05 3.23 2.07
C LEU A 54 1.56 1.84 2.46
N VAL A 55 0.64 0.89 2.50
CA VAL A 55 0.91 -0.54 2.48
C VAL A 55 0.18 -1.12 1.28
N PHE A 56 0.80 -2.07 0.60
CA PHE A 56 0.21 -2.74 -0.55
C PHE A 56 0.57 -4.23 -0.59
N GLU A 57 -0.26 -4.97 -1.30
CA GLU A 57 -0.03 -6.34 -1.73
C GLU A 57 -0.41 -6.47 -3.20
N ILE A 58 0.28 -7.35 -3.91
CA ILE A 58 0.00 -7.73 -5.29
C ILE A 58 -0.26 -9.22 -5.29
N ALA A 59 -1.39 -9.64 -5.83
CA ALA A 59 -1.77 -11.04 -5.97
C ALA A 59 -2.16 -11.32 -7.43
N ALA A 60 -2.20 -12.60 -7.81
CA ALA A 60 -2.83 -13.01 -9.05
C ALA A 60 -4.35 -12.79 -8.97
N GLU A 61 -5.01 -12.66 -10.12
CA GLU A 61 -6.45 -12.33 -10.20
C GLU A 61 -7.36 -13.30 -9.43
N ASN A 62 -6.96 -14.56 -9.33
CA ASN A 62 -7.62 -15.62 -8.55
C ASN A 62 -6.69 -16.23 -7.48
N GLY A 63 -5.69 -15.48 -7.02
CA GLY A 63 -4.69 -15.96 -6.09
C GLY A 63 -5.06 -15.68 -4.63
N ASP A 64 -5.19 -16.71 -3.81
CA ASP A 64 -5.46 -16.58 -2.36
C ASP A 64 -4.27 -16.03 -1.55
N ARG A 65 -3.09 -15.91 -2.18
CA ARG A 65 -1.85 -15.50 -1.51
C ARG A 65 -1.16 -14.36 -2.27
N PRO A 66 -0.61 -13.36 -1.55
CA PRO A 66 0.15 -12.30 -2.20
C PRO A 66 1.44 -12.83 -2.82
N LEU A 67 1.81 -12.28 -3.97
CA LEU A 67 3.06 -12.52 -4.70
C LEU A 67 4.11 -11.47 -4.40
N ALA A 68 3.69 -10.25 -4.08
CA ALA A 68 4.54 -9.19 -3.57
C ALA A 68 3.81 -8.37 -2.51
N GLY A 69 4.56 -7.78 -1.60
CA GLY A 69 4.02 -6.97 -0.52
C GLY A 69 5.02 -5.91 -0.11
N GLY A 70 4.54 -4.72 0.23
CA GLY A 70 5.44 -3.62 0.54
C GLY A 70 4.72 -2.44 1.15
N GLY A 71 5.49 -1.37 1.36
CA GLY A 71 4.96 -0.14 1.91
C GLY A 71 6.03 0.82 2.39
N ARG A 72 5.56 1.96 2.92
CA ARG A 72 6.39 3.03 3.48
C ARG A 72 6.60 2.85 4.98
N TYR A 73 7.83 2.93 5.44
CA TYR A 73 8.28 2.62 6.80
C TYR A 73 9.27 3.66 7.34
N ASP A 74 8.84 4.92 7.46
CA ASP A 74 9.72 6.04 7.78
C ASP A 74 10.35 5.98 9.17
N ARG A 75 9.76 5.23 10.10
CA ARG A 75 10.26 5.08 11.48
C ARG A 75 11.21 3.91 11.65
N LEU A 76 11.29 2.99 10.69
CA LEU A 76 11.99 1.71 10.87
C LEU A 76 13.47 1.92 11.20
N LEU A 77 14.18 2.78 10.46
CA LEU A 77 15.61 2.96 10.68
C LEU A 77 15.90 3.66 12.01
N THR A 78 15.03 4.56 12.46
CA THR A 78 15.13 5.18 13.78
C THR A 78 14.93 4.15 14.89
N LEU A 79 13.97 3.24 14.75
CA LEU A 79 13.78 2.11 15.68
C LEU A 79 14.99 1.18 15.74
N LEU A 80 15.78 1.12 14.66
CA LEU A 80 17.03 0.35 14.57
C LEU A 80 18.29 1.14 14.96
N GLY A 81 18.15 2.37 15.48
CA GLY A 81 19.27 3.15 16.03
C GLY A 81 19.84 4.24 15.12
N ALA A 82 19.18 4.59 14.00
CA ALA A 82 19.58 5.75 13.21
C ALA A 82 19.44 7.04 14.02
N LYS A 83 20.48 7.89 14.01
CA LYS A 83 20.54 9.15 14.77
C LYS A 83 19.59 10.23 14.23
N THR A 84 19.19 10.12 12.98
CA THR A 84 18.24 11.02 12.31
C THR A 84 17.12 10.21 11.67
N PRO A 85 15.92 10.78 11.51
CA PRO A 85 14.85 10.12 10.76
C PRO A 85 15.28 9.87 9.31
N ILE A 86 15.16 8.62 8.86
CA ILE A 86 15.46 8.22 7.48
C ILE A 86 14.17 7.60 6.90
N PRO A 87 13.46 8.30 5.99
CA PRO A 87 12.27 7.76 5.36
C PRO A 87 12.63 6.55 4.49
N GLY A 88 11.73 5.57 4.44
CA GLY A 88 11.98 4.30 3.75
C GLY A 88 10.74 3.80 3.03
N VAL A 89 10.94 3.22 1.85
CA VAL A 89 9.91 2.50 1.11
C VAL A 89 10.55 1.29 0.45
N GLY A 90 9.83 0.18 0.40
CA GLY A 90 10.35 -1.05 -0.17
C GLY A 90 9.27 -2.12 -0.25
N PHE A 91 9.67 -3.26 -0.82
CA PHE A 91 8.80 -4.40 -1.03
C PHE A 91 9.61 -5.69 -1.00
N SER A 92 8.91 -6.80 -0.78
CA SER A 92 9.41 -8.15 -0.92
C SER A 92 8.56 -8.90 -1.94
N VAL A 93 9.15 -9.95 -2.50
CA VAL A 93 8.53 -10.81 -3.53
C VAL A 93 8.70 -12.27 -3.10
N TRP A 94 7.64 -13.06 -3.26
CA TRP A 94 7.65 -14.50 -3.00
C TRP A 94 7.91 -15.27 -4.30
N LEU A 95 9.18 -15.59 -4.57
CA LEU A 95 9.61 -16.22 -5.81
C LEU A 95 9.04 -17.63 -5.99
N ASP A 96 8.94 -18.38 -4.89
CA ASP A 96 8.31 -19.71 -4.83
C ASP A 96 6.85 -19.69 -5.33
N ARG A 97 6.09 -18.65 -4.95
CA ARG A 97 4.69 -18.50 -5.35
C ARG A 97 4.56 -18.11 -6.81
N ILE A 98 5.47 -17.27 -7.30
CA ILE A 98 5.51 -16.87 -8.71
C ILE A 98 5.85 -18.07 -9.59
N GLU A 99 6.83 -18.87 -9.19
CA GLU A 99 7.23 -20.09 -9.90
C GLU A 99 6.08 -21.10 -9.98
N ALA A 100 5.40 -21.37 -8.86
CA ALA A 100 4.25 -22.28 -8.84
C ALA A 100 3.08 -21.81 -9.72
N LEU A 101 2.89 -20.48 -9.88
CA LEU A 101 1.89 -19.95 -10.81
C LEU A 101 2.33 -20.09 -12.27
N ARG A 102 3.62 -19.90 -12.56
CA ARG A 102 4.19 -20.07 -13.91
C ARG A 102 4.00 -21.49 -14.41
N GLU A 103 4.27 -22.49 -13.56
CA GLU A 103 4.09 -23.91 -13.89
C GLU A 103 2.62 -24.28 -14.14
N LYS A 104 1.68 -23.73 -13.36
CA LYS A 104 0.24 -23.97 -13.54
C LYS A 104 -0.34 -23.33 -14.81
N ALA A 105 0.33 -22.33 -15.37
CA ALA A 105 -0.10 -21.62 -16.56
C ALA A 105 0.42 -22.24 -17.87
N GLN A 106 1.31 -23.25 -17.77
CA GLN A 106 1.78 -24.08 -18.89
C GLN A 106 0.86 -25.28 -19.09
#